data_AF-A0A7S2TQF8-F1
#
_entry.id   AF-A0A7S2TQF8-F1
#
_cell.length_a   1.000
_cell.length_b   1.000
_cell.length_c   1.000
_cell.angle_alpha   90.00
_cell.angle_beta   90.00
_cell.angle_gamma   90.00
#
_symmetry.space_group_name_H-M   'P 1'
#
loop_
_entity.id
_entity.type
_entity.pdbx_description
1 polymer ?
#
loop_
_entity_poly.entity_id
_entity_poly.type
_entity_poly.pdbx_seq_one_letter_code
_entity_poly.pdbx_strand_id
1 'polypeptide(L)'
;TDVHHRHVPVHKEINHPDGKKEKVFNDGAHLVTFPNGTLKLVLPSGYTQIRFPNEDTKETFENGKTVYNYSDSQITQISDGDDQPQKFYFSNSQLELHYKDDTKEIFFADDSAKLIAGGREYNILPDGQVYRVTSNKSPAVGLDGFRNLID
;
A
#
# COMPACT_ATOMS: atom_id res chain seq x y z
N THR A 1 10.20 -9.36 -15.78
CA THR A 1 9.74 -10.66 -16.31
C THR A 1 9.12 -11.45 -15.20
N ASP A 2 7.93 -12.01 -15.44
CA ASP A 2 7.15 -12.76 -14.45
C ASP A 2 7.84 -14.11 -14.17
N VAL A 3 8.56 -14.19 -13.05
CA VAL A 3 9.56 -15.25 -12.81
C VAL A 3 8.90 -16.62 -12.60
N HIS A 4 7.63 -16.64 -12.18
CA HIS A 4 6.95 -17.86 -11.77
C HIS A 4 6.57 -18.77 -12.96
N HIS A 5 6.20 -18.22 -14.12
CA HIS A 5 5.62 -19.00 -15.24
C HIS A 5 6.55 -19.21 -16.44
N ARG A 6 7.85 -18.92 -16.32
CA ARG A 6 8.81 -19.15 -17.42
C ARG A 6 8.94 -20.60 -17.87
N HIS A 7 8.49 -21.56 -17.05
CA HIS A 7 8.68 -22.99 -17.28
C HIS A 7 7.37 -23.78 -17.46
N VAL A 8 6.21 -23.15 -17.29
CA VAL A 8 4.92 -23.83 -17.48
C VAL A 8 4.50 -23.70 -18.94
N PRO A 9 4.23 -24.81 -19.65
CA PRO A 9 3.79 -24.74 -21.04
C PRO A 9 2.45 -24.01 -21.17
N VAL A 10 2.33 -23.22 -22.24
CA VAL A 10 1.08 -22.59 -22.62
C VAL A 10 0.14 -23.66 -23.18
N HIS A 11 -1.06 -23.76 -22.60
CA HIS A 11 -2.13 -24.61 -23.09
C HIS A 11 -2.84 -23.98 -24.28
N LYS A 12 -3.15 -22.68 -24.18
CA LYS A 12 -3.95 -21.95 -25.17
C LYS A 12 -3.59 -20.47 -25.19
N GLU A 13 -3.64 -19.86 -26.38
CA GLU A 13 -3.60 -18.40 -26.55
C GLU A 13 -4.92 -17.89 -27.13
N ILE A 14 -5.38 -16.73 -26.66
CA ILE A 14 -6.62 -16.08 -27.05
C ILE A 14 -6.33 -14.63 -27.40
N ASN A 15 -6.78 -14.18 -28.57
CA ASN A 15 -6.76 -12.77 -28.96
C ASN A 15 -8.19 -12.24 -28.88
N HIS A 16 -8.41 -11.21 -28.08
CA HIS A 16 -9.72 -10.60 -27.87
C HIS A 16 -9.94 -9.42 -28.84
N PRO A 17 -11.19 -9.13 -29.25
CA PRO A 17 -11.49 -8.02 -30.17
C PRO A 17 -11.08 -6.63 -29.65
N ASP A 18 -10.97 -6.47 -28.33
CA ASP A 18 -10.52 -5.24 -27.67
C ASP A 18 -8.98 -5.09 -27.62
N GLY A 19 -8.26 -6.01 -28.28
CA GLY A 19 -6.79 -6.01 -28.38
C GLY A 19 -6.08 -6.68 -27.22
N LYS A 20 -6.79 -7.18 -26.20
CA LYS A 20 -6.17 -7.99 -25.13
C LYS A 20 -5.71 -9.34 -25.68
N LYS A 21 -4.58 -9.81 -25.15
CA LYS A 21 -4.06 -11.16 -25.43
C LYS A 21 -4.02 -11.93 -24.13
N GLU A 22 -4.45 -13.19 -24.16
CA GLU A 22 -4.48 -14.04 -22.98
C GLU A 22 -3.77 -15.36 -23.28
N LYS A 23 -2.90 -15.78 -22.37
CA LYS A 23 -2.29 -17.10 -22.36
C LYS A 23 -2.83 -17.88 -21.17
N VAL A 24 -3.39 -19.05 -21.44
CA VAL A 24 -3.81 -20.03 -20.43
C VAL A 24 -2.72 -21.09 -20.34
N PHE A 25 -2.23 -21.36 -19.15
CA PHE A 25 -1.17 -22.33 -18.88
C PHE A 25 -1.75 -23.69 -18.45
N ASN A 26 -0.96 -24.74 -18.56
CA ASN A 26 -1.40 -26.11 -18.22
C ASN A 26 -1.73 -26.31 -16.74
N ASP A 27 -1.21 -25.47 -15.86
CA ASP A 27 -1.53 -25.47 -14.42
C ASP A 27 -2.81 -24.68 -14.10
N GLY A 28 -3.46 -24.10 -15.11
CA GLY A 28 -4.66 -23.28 -14.96
C GLY A 28 -4.39 -21.81 -14.68
N ALA A 29 -3.13 -21.35 -14.67
CA ALA A 29 -2.83 -19.93 -14.59
C ALA A 29 -3.21 -19.20 -15.89
N HIS A 30 -3.49 -17.90 -15.77
CA HIS A 30 -3.81 -17.02 -16.90
C HIS A 30 -2.90 -15.79 -16.89
N LEU A 31 -2.25 -15.49 -18.00
CA LEU A 31 -1.53 -14.23 -18.22
C LEU A 31 -2.24 -13.41 -19.29
N VAL A 32 -2.73 -12.23 -18.90
CA VAL A 32 -3.40 -11.27 -19.78
C VAL A 32 -2.48 -10.08 -20.05
N THR A 33 -2.22 -9.82 -21.33
CA THR A 33 -1.51 -8.63 -21.82
C THR A 33 -2.54 -7.65 -22.39
N PHE A 34 -2.59 -6.45 -21.81
CA PHE A 34 -3.47 -5.38 -22.26
C PHE A 34 -2.78 -4.49 -23.30
N PRO A 35 -3.54 -3.84 -24.20
CA PRO A 35 -2.97 -2.93 -25.22
C PRO A 35 -2.13 -1.78 -24.65
N ASN A 36 -2.44 -1.33 -23.43
CA ASN A 36 -1.71 -0.27 -22.75
C ASN A 36 -0.35 -0.74 -22.16
N GLY A 37 0.02 -2.01 -22.33
CA GLY A 37 1.26 -2.60 -21.79
C GLY A 37 1.11 -3.22 -20.40
N THR A 38 -0.06 -3.12 -19.76
CA THR A 38 -0.32 -3.78 -18.47
C THR A 38 -0.29 -5.30 -18.64
N LEU A 39 0.34 -6.01 -17.70
CA LEU A 39 0.31 -7.46 -17.61
C LEU A 39 -0.47 -7.85 -16.36
N LYS A 40 -1.37 -8.83 -16.46
CA LYS A 40 -2.10 -9.40 -15.31
C LYS A 40 -1.94 -10.91 -15.30
N LEU A 41 -1.32 -11.43 -14.25
CA LEU A 41 -1.27 -12.85 -13.91
C LEU A 41 -2.40 -13.18 -12.93
N VAL A 42 -3.09 -14.28 -13.17
CA VAL A 42 -4.12 -14.85 -12.30
C VAL A 42 -3.78 -16.32 -12.07
N LEU A 43 -3.63 -16.72 -10.81
CA LEU A 43 -3.38 -18.11 -10.44
C LEU A 43 -4.67 -18.82 -10.05
N PRO A 44 -4.76 -20.15 -10.23
CA PRO A 44 -5.91 -20.94 -9.78
C PRO A 44 -6.21 -20.78 -8.29
N SER A 45 -5.19 -20.48 -7.50
CA SER A 45 -5.30 -20.29 -6.06
C SER A 45 -6.15 -19.06 -5.68
N GLY A 46 -6.30 -18.10 -6.60
CA GLY A 46 -6.97 -16.82 -6.35
C GLY A 46 -6.00 -15.65 -6.22
N TYR A 47 -4.69 -15.92 -6.11
CA TYR A 47 -3.68 -14.87 -6.18
C TYR A 47 -3.67 -14.20 -7.56
N THR A 48 -3.52 -12.87 -7.57
CA THR A 48 -3.32 -12.10 -8.80
C THR A 48 -2.16 -11.13 -8.66
N GLN A 49 -1.41 -10.93 -9.76
CA GLN A 49 -0.36 -9.93 -9.86
C GLN A 49 -0.58 -9.10 -11.12
N ILE A 50 -0.55 -7.77 -10.98
CA ILE A 50 -0.62 -6.82 -12.07
C ILE A 50 0.71 -6.06 -12.13
N ARG A 51 1.27 -5.93 -13.33
CA ARG A 51 2.45 -5.10 -13.61
C ARG A 51 2.03 -4.01 -14.58
N PHE A 52 2.23 -2.77 -14.18
CA PHE A 52 1.86 -1.61 -14.96
C PHE A 52 3.04 -1.12 -15.82
N PRO A 53 2.78 -0.33 -16.88
CA PRO A 53 3.84 0.22 -17.73
C PRO A 53 4.81 1.17 -17.02
N ASN A 54 4.37 1.81 -15.93
CA ASN A 54 5.20 2.66 -15.07
C ASN A 54 6.00 1.84 -14.04
N GLU A 55 6.13 0.54 -14.25
CA GLU A 55 6.83 -0.42 -13.38
C GLU A 55 6.17 -0.70 -12.02
N ASP A 56 5.07 -0.01 -11.70
CA ASP A 56 4.28 -0.34 -10.52
C ASP A 56 3.80 -1.78 -10.57
N THR A 57 3.61 -2.35 -9.39
CA THR A 57 3.01 -3.69 -9.24
C THR A 57 1.88 -3.66 -8.24
N LYS A 58 0.85 -4.46 -8.51
CA LYS A 58 -0.24 -4.71 -7.56
C LYS A 58 -0.45 -6.20 -7.40
N GLU A 59 -0.38 -6.68 -6.18
CA GLU A 59 -0.66 -8.06 -5.81
C GLU A 59 -1.98 -8.10 -5.03
N THR A 60 -2.77 -9.15 -5.25
CA THR A 60 -3.96 -9.45 -4.46
C THR A 60 -3.89 -10.91 -4.06
N PHE A 61 -3.92 -11.16 -2.75
CA PHE A 61 -3.85 -12.48 -2.16
C PHE A 61 -5.26 -13.04 -1.95
N GLU A 62 -5.34 -14.34 -1.74
CA GLU A 62 -6.60 -15.11 -1.63
C GLU A 62 -7.49 -14.62 -0.48
N ASN A 63 -6.88 -14.12 0.60
CA ASN A 63 -7.58 -13.56 1.75
C ASN A 63 -8.04 -12.10 1.55
N GLY A 64 -7.92 -11.56 0.34
CA GLY A 64 -8.29 -10.17 0.02
C GLY A 64 -7.22 -9.13 0.36
N LYS A 65 -6.10 -9.51 0.98
CA LYS A 65 -4.95 -8.61 1.17
C LYS A 65 -4.47 -8.09 -0.17
N THR A 66 -4.17 -6.80 -0.25
CA THR A 66 -3.52 -6.19 -1.41
C THR A 66 -2.21 -5.56 -1.04
N VAL A 67 -1.25 -5.64 -1.96
CA VAL A 67 0.06 -4.98 -1.86
C VAL A 67 0.29 -4.22 -3.16
N TYR A 68 0.46 -2.91 -3.07
CA TYR A 68 0.79 -2.05 -4.21
C TYR A 68 2.18 -1.49 -4.03
N ASN A 69 3.09 -1.76 -4.96
CA ASN A 69 4.43 -1.17 -4.98
C ASN A 69 4.46 -0.07 -6.04
N TYR A 70 4.69 1.16 -5.59
CA TYR A 70 4.95 2.33 -6.43
C TYR A 70 6.44 2.36 -6.78
N SER A 71 6.78 2.11 -8.04
CA SER A 71 8.18 1.91 -8.43
C SER A 71 9.01 3.19 -8.28
N ASP A 72 8.50 4.30 -8.83
CA ASP A 72 9.21 5.59 -8.88
C ASP A 72 9.47 6.18 -7.49
N SER A 73 8.45 6.17 -6.62
CA SER A 73 8.54 6.71 -5.26
C SER A 73 9.10 5.72 -4.23
N GLN A 74 9.27 4.45 -4.60
CA GLN A 74 9.68 3.36 -3.70
C GLN A 74 8.77 3.25 -2.46
N ILE A 75 7.46 3.37 -2.67
CA ILE A 75 6.44 3.25 -1.62
C ILE A 75 5.75 1.90 -1.76
N THR A 76 5.55 1.20 -0.64
CA THR A 76 4.69 0.00 -0.59
C THR A 76 3.43 0.30 0.20
N GLN A 77 2.27 0.17 -0.44
CA GLN A 77 0.97 0.26 0.21
C GLN A 77 0.40 -1.14 0.47
N ILE A 78 -0.08 -1.39 1.68
CA ILE A 78 -0.73 -2.63 2.07
C ILE A 78 -2.15 -2.34 2.58
N SER A 79 -3.13 -3.10 2.10
CA SER A 79 -4.51 -3.10 2.62
C SER A 79 -4.86 -4.52 3.05
N ASP A 80 -5.07 -4.73 4.36
CA ASP A 80 -5.34 -6.02 4.99
C ASP A 80 -6.83 -6.17 5.37
N GLY A 81 -7.73 -5.87 4.42
CA GLY A 81 -9.18 -5.84 4.66
C GLY A 81 -9.72 -4.47 5.04
N ASP A 82 -11.05 -4.36 5.06
CA ASP A 82 -11.74 -3.07 5.13
C ASP A 82 -11.63 -2.39 6.51
N ASP A 83 -11.53 -3.14 7.60
CA ASP A 83 -11.52 -2.56 8.96
C ASP A 83 -10.11 -2.25 9.49
N GLN A 84 -9.08 -2.45 8.67
CA GLN A 84 -7.69 -2.16 9.01
C GLN A 84 -7.23 -0.86 8.34
N PRO A 85 -6.30 -0.09 8.95
CA PRO A 85 -5.71 1.04 8.27
C PRO A 85 -4.91 0.58 7.05
N GLN A 86 -4.87 1.41 6.02
CA GLN A 86 -3.92 1.24 4.93
C GLN A 86 -2.52 1.59 5.44
N LYS A 87 -1.54 0.74 5.16
CA LYS A 87 -0.15 0.89 5.62
C LYS A 87 0.71 1.33 4.45
N PHE A 88 1.45 2.43 4.58
CA PHE A 88 2.40 2.91 3.58
C PHE A 88 3.81 2.84 4.15
N TYR A 89 4.67 2.04 3.52
CA TYR A 89 6.08 1.93 3.86
C TYR A 89 6.91 2.73 2.86
N PHE A 90 7.80 3.57 3.38
CA PHE A 90 8.68 4.42 2.59
C PHE A 90 10.14 3.96 2.73
N SER A 91 10.97 4.28 1.74
CA SER A 91 12.39 3.91 1.72
C SER A 91 13.22 4.53 2.86
N ASN A 92 12.76 5.64 3.44
CA ASN A 92 13.37 6.31 4.59
C ASN A 92 12.96 5.68 5.94
N SER A 93 12.43 4.45 5.95
CA SER A 93 11.91 3.76 7.15
C SER A 93 10.69 4.43 7.80
N GLN A 94 10.06 5.41 7.14
CA GLN A 94 8.79 5.95 7.57
C GLN A 94 7.67 4.94 7.31
N LEU A 95 6.74 4.84 8.25
CA LEU A 95 5.50 4.08 8.15
C LEU A 95 4.32 5.03 8.36
N GLU A 96 3.36 5.04 7.45
CA GLU A 96 2.09 5.73 7.65
C GLU A 96 0.92 4.76 7.73
N LEU A 97 0.04 4.95 8.71
CA LEU A 97 -1.24 4.27 8.84
C LEU A 97 -2.36 5.26 8.53
N HIS A 98 -3.16 4.96 7.50
CA HIS A 98 -4.29 5.81 7.09
C HIS A 98 -5.59 5.07 7.41
N TYR A 99 -6.39 5.66 8.31
CA TYR A 99 -7.66 5.12 8.77
C TYR A 99 -8.82 5.68 7.94
N LYS A 100 -9.98 5.01 7.98
CA LYS A 100 -11.19 5.39 7.23
C LYS A 100 -11.84 6.69 7.71
N ASP A 101 -11.60 7.08 8.96
CA ASP A 101 -12.10 8.30 9.59
C ASP A 101 -11.18 9.52 9.34
N ASP A 102 -10.31 9.42 8.32
CA ASP A 102 -9.25 10.37 7.98
C ASP A 102 -8.15 10.54 9.05
N THR A 103 -8.16 9.74 10.11
CA THR A 103 -7.05 9.69 11.06
C THR A 103 -5.80 9.16 10.35
N LYS A 104 -4.64 9.77 10.65
CA LYS A 104 -3.34 9.29 10.17
C LYS A 104 -2.34 9.22 11.30
N GLU A 105 -1.65 8.09 11.40
CA GLU A 105 -0.48 7.93 12.27
C GLU A 105 0.76 7.79 11.38
N ILE A 106 1.77 8.61 11.62
CA ILE A 106 3.00 8.64 10.85
C ILE A 106 4.14 8.36 11.82
N PHE A 107 4.88 7.29 11.59
CA PHE A 107 6.03 6.89 12.39
C PHE A 107 7.30 7.16 11.59
N PHE A 108 8.26 7.85 12.19
CA PHE A 108 9.52 8.22 11.58
C PHE A 108 10.65 7.30 12.05
N ALA A 109 11.78 7.33 11.34
CA ALA A 109 12.93 6.48 11.61
C ALA A 109 13.66 6.81 12.93
N ASP A 110 13.41 7.98 13.51
CA ASP A 110 14.00 8.44 14.78
C ASP A 110 13.12 8.13 15.99
N ASP A 111 12.15 7.21 15.85
CA ASP A 111 11.13 6.85 16.83
C ASP A 111 10.14 7.97 17.19
N SER A 112 10.21 9.13 16.51
CA SER A 112 9.17 10.14 16.61
C SER A 112 7.94 9.74 15.79
N ALA A 113 6.79 10.35 16.11
CA ALA A 113 5.56 10.15 15.37
C ALA A 113 4.75 11.44 15.18
N LYS A 114 3.83 11.43 14.22
CA LYS A 114 2.83 12.46 14.01
C LYS A 114 1.44 11.84 13.94
N LEU A 115 0.49 12.40 14.68
CA LEU A 115 -0.93 12.06 14.62
C LEU A 115 -1.70 13.20 13.95
N ILE A 116 -2.50 12.88 12.94
CA ILE A 116 -3.43 13.80 12.29
C ILE A 116 -4.84 13.25 12.54
N ALA A 117 -5.68 13.99 13.25
CA ALA A 117 -7.04 13.57 13.59
C ALA A 117 -7.96 14.79 13.74
N GLY A 118 -9.14 14.75 13.12
CA GLY A 118 -10.13 15.82 13.21
C GLY A 118 -9.60 17.21 12.81
N GLY A 119 -8.74 17.26 11.79
CA GLY A 119 -8.09 18.50 11.30
C GLY A 119 -7.03 19.08 12.25
N ARG A 120 -6.61 18.33 13.27
CA ARG A 120 -5.53 18.70 14.19
C ARG A 120 -4.32 17.84 13.93
N GLU A 121 -3.15 18.38 14.23
CA GLU A 121 -1.88 17.68 14.11
C GLU A 121 -1.14 17.70 15.45
N TYR A 122 -0.51 16.57 15.79
CA TYR A 122 0.27 16.39 17.00
C TYR A 122 1.59 15.72 16.65
N ASN A 123 2.71 16.25 17.15
CA ASN A 123 4.01 15.58 17.11
C ASN A 123 4.24 14.85 18.43
N ILE A 124 4.81 13.65 18.36
CA ILE A 124 5.13 12.78 19.48
C ILE A 124 6.63 12.52 19.42
N LEU A 125 7.38 12.92 20.44
CA LEU A 125 8.81 12.69 20.52
C LEU A 125 9.11 11.25 20.99
N PRO A 126 10.34 10.74 20.80
CA PRO A 126 10.72 9.39 21.23
C PRO A 126 10.56 9.13 22.73
N ASP A 127 10.62 10.18 23.55
CA ASP A 127 10.38 10.11 25.00
C ASP A 127 8.90 10.16 25.40
N GLY A 128 7.99 10.20 24.41
CA GLY A 128 6.55 10.25 24.59
C GLY A 128 5.97 11.65 24.78
N GLN A 129 6.77 12.72 24.75
CA GLN A 129 6.24 14.08 24.84
C GLN A 129 5.41 14.44 23.60
N VAL A 130 4.23 15.03 23.82
CA VAL A 130 3.27 15.36 22.75
C VAL A 130 3.09 16.86 22.59
N TYR A 131 3.20 17.35 21.36
CA TYR A 131 3.04 18.76 21.02
C TYR A 131 1.98 18.93 19.94
N ARG A 132 0.94 19.73 20.22
CA ARG A 132 -0.02 20.13 19.19
C ARG A 132 0.64 21.13 18.23
N VAL A 133 0.59 20.85 16.94
CA VAL A 133 1.02 21.82 15.92
C VAL A 133 -0.03 22.92 15.84
N THR A 134 0.39 24.15 16.07
CA THR A 134 -0.39 25.35 15.76
C THR A 134 0.33 26.11 14.65
N SER A 135 -0.39 26.94 13.88
CA SER A 135 0.14 27.65 12.70
C SER A 135 1.35 28.55 12.96
N ASN A 136 1.83 28.66 14.20
CA ASN A 136 3.05 29.35 14.57
C ASN A 136 4.16 28.33 14.82
N LYS A 137 5.21 28.36 13.97
CA LYS A 137 6.50 27.74 14.24
C LYS A 137 7.09 28.32 15.54
N SER A 138 6.80 27.72 16.68
CA SER A 138 7.45 27.96 17.97
C SER A 138 7.20 26.75 18.89
N PRO A 139 8.21 26.24 19.62
CA PRO A 139 8.02 25.11 20.52
C PRO A 139 7.21 25.59 21.73
N ALA A 140 5.98 25.10 21.87
CA ALA A 140 5.24 25.30 23.11
C ALA A 140 5.82 24.33 24.15
N VAL A 141 6.70 24.86 24.99
CA VAL A 141 7.21 24.23 26.22
C VAL A 141 6.04 23.67 27.03
N GLY A 142 6.23 22.45 27.53
CA GLY A 142 5.17 21.56 28.01
C GLY A 142 4.31 22.06 29.18
N LEU A 143 3.16 21.43 29.32
CA LEU A 143 2.40 21.36 30.56
C LEU A 143 1.73 19.98 30.65
N ASP A 144 1.96 19.33 31.79
CA ASP A 144 1.30 18.12 32.27
C ASP A 144 -0.21 18.12 31.97
N GLY A 145 -0.72 17.02 31.39
CA GLY A 145 -2.15 16.93 31.13
C GLY A 145 -2.61 15.70 30.35
N PHE A 146 -2.05 14.52 30.59
CA PHE A 146 -2.74 13.29 30.21
C PHE A 146 -3.96 13.11 31.12
N ARG A 147 -5.14 13.54 30.66
CA ARG A 147 -6.45 12.97 31.00
C ARG A 147 -7.56 13.57 30.13
N ASN A 148 -8.33 12.66 29.53
CA ASN A 148 -9.63 12.82 28.87
C ASN A 148 -9.62 13.40 27.44
N LEU A 149 -9.59 12.50 26.47
CA LEU A 149 -10.35 12.67 25.24
C LEU A 149 -10.91 11.32 24.75
N ILE A 150 -11.80 10.73 25.54
CA ILE A 150 -12.85 9.82 25.06
C ILE A 150 -14.10 10.15 25.89
N ASP A 151 -14.95 11.00 25.33
CA ASP A 151 -16.41 11.00 25.39
C ASP A 151 -16.94 11.99 24.33
#